data_AF-A0A4R4MDG7-F1
#
_entry.id   AF-A0A4R4MDG7-F1
#
_cell.length_a   1.000
_cell.length_b   1.000
_cell.length_c   1.000
_cell.angle_alpha   90.00
_cell.angle_beta   90.00
_cell.angle_gamma   90.00
#
_symmetry.space_group_name_H-M   'P 1'
#
loop_
_entity.id
_entity.type
_entity.pdbx_description
1 polymer ?
#
loop_
_entity_poly.entity_id
_entity_poly.type
_entity_poly.pdbx_seq_one_letter_code
_entity_poly.pdbx_strand_id
1 'polypeptide(L)'
;MDLTYEERAKAGADLLDAEYPNWFEEIDLGILRLESPWNCILSQVYDSYSLGMDELGISEADGQAANLGFFEPGNDPEIYMLGYEKLTEAWTAEINKRRN
;
A
#
# COMPACT_ATOMS: atom_id res chain seq x y z
N MET A 1 13.31 3.74 14.98
CA MET A 1 13.08 2.29 14.78
C MET A 1 12.15 2.27 13.60
N ASP A 2 12.62 1.78 12.46
CA ASP A 2 11.83 1.81 11.23
C ASP A 2 10.70 0.80 11.36
N LEU A 3 9.49 1.18 10.93
CA LEU A 3 8.31 0.33 11.01
C LEU A 3 8.49 -0.93 10.16
N THR A 4 7.96 -2.07 10.63
CA THR A 4 7.94 -3.29 9.81
C THR A 4 6.96 -3.15 8.65
N TYR A 5 7.05 -4.04 7.65
CA TYR A 5 6.12 -4.05 6.52
C TYR A 5 4.67 -4.28 6.97
N GLU A 6 4.47 -5.12 7.98
CA GLU A 6 3.16 -5.37 8.59
C GLU A 6 2.63 -4.13 9.30
N GLU A 7 3.46 -3.42 10.06
CA GLU A 7 3.06 -2.18 10.73
C GLU A 7 2.68 -1.09 9.72
N ARG A 8 3.44 -0.97 8.63
CA ARG A 8 3.19 -0.02 7.54
C ARG A 8 1.90 -0.35 6.79
N ALA A 9 1.74 -1.59 6.36
CA ALA A 9 0.53 -2.04 5.66
C ALA A 9 -0.71 -1.89 6.55
N LYS A 10 -0.60 -2.22 7.85
CA LYS A 10 -1.69 -2.01 8.79
C LYS A 10 -2.04 -0.51 8.91
N ALA A 11 -1.05 0.37 9.03
CA ALA A 11 -1.29 1.80 9.13
C ALA A 11 -1.96 2.38 7.87
N GLY A 12 -1.52 1.97 6.67
CA GLY A 12 -2.18 2.35 5.43
C GLY A 12 -3.60 1.81 5.33
N ALA A 13 -3.82 0.57 5.76
CA ALA A 13 -5.13 -0.05 5.75
C ALA A 13 -6.09 0.63 6.75
N ASP A 14 -5.62 1.01 7.94
CA ASP A 14 -6.41 1.77 8.92
C ASP A 14 -6.81 3.16 8.38
N LEU A 15 -5.93 3.81 7.60
CA LEU A 15 -6.26 5.06 6.91
C LEU A 15 -7.36 4.84 5.87
N LEU A 16 -7.22 3.80 5.03
CA LEU A 16 -8.24 3.47 4.03
C LEU A 16 -9.58 3.08 4.67
N ASP A 17 -9.58 2.41 5.83
CA ASP A 17 -10.81 2.10 6.56
C ASP A 17 -11.57 3.38 6.99
N ALA A 18 -10.85 4.47 7.26
CA ALA A 18 -11.43 5.75 7.63
C ALA A 18 -11.95 6.55 6.42
N GLU A 19 -11.18 6.60 5.33
CA GLU A 19 -11.48 7.43 4.16
C GLU A 19 -12.37 6.71 3.12
N TYR A 20 -12.20 5.40 2.95
CA TYR A 20 -12.95 4.58 1.99
C TYR A 20 -13.41 3.25 2.61
N PRO A 21 -14.50 3.24 3.39
CA PRO A 21 -14.98 2.04 4.07
C PRO A 21 -15.25 0.88 3.08
N ASN A 22 -14.77 -0.31 3.44
CA ASN A 22 -14.86 -1.53 2.61
C ASN A 22 -14.01 -1.52 1.31
N TRP A 23 -13.01 -0.63 1.19
CA TRP A 23 -12.04 -0.63 0.07
C TRP A 23 -11.46 -2.02 -0.24
N PHE A 24 -11.28 -2.87 0.78
CA PHE A 24 -10.71 -4.20 0.65
C PHE A 24 -11.57 -5.16 -0.17
N GLU A 25 -12.86 -4.88 -0.38
CA GLU A 25 -13.73 -5.68 -1.25
C GLU A 25 -13.44 -5.43 -2.74
N GLU A 26 -12.90 -4.27 -3.08
CA GLU A 26 -12.60 -3.87 -4.46
C GLU A 26 -11.23 -4.39 -4.94
N ILE A 27 -10.37 -4.83 -4.02
CA ILE A 27 -9.01 -5.29 -4.35
C ILE A 27 -9.00 -6.69 -4.98
N ASP A 28 -8.42 -6.81 -6.17
CA ASP A 28 -8.07 -8.09 -6.77
C ASP A 28 -6.66 -8.53 -6.34
N LEU A 29 -6.60 -9.47 -5.40
CA LEU A 29 -5.36 -10.08 -4.91
C LEU A 29 -4.60 -10.86 -6.01
N GLY A 30 -5.27 -11.31 -7.07
CA GLY A 30 -4.62 -12.03 -8.17
C GLY A 30 -3.63 -11.17 -8.95
N ILE A 31 -3.93 -9.86 -9.04
CA ILE A 31 -3.11 -8.88 -9.77
C ILE A 31 -2.36 -7.92 -8.85
N LEU A 32 -2.64 -7.90 -7.54
CA LEU A 32 -2.04 -6.96 -6.58
C LEU A 32 -0.50 -7.00 -6.60
N ARG A 33 0.13 -5.88 -6.95
CA ARG A 33 1.58 -5.70 -7.02
C ARG A 33 1.94 -4.27 -6.59
N LEU A 34 2.61 -4.10 -5.45
CA LEU A 34 2.90 -2.75 -4.94
C LEU A 34 3.98 -2.01 -5.73
N GLU A 35 4.86 -2.72 -6.43
CA GLU A 35 5.84 -2.13 -7.34
C GLU A 35 5.21 -1.57 -8.62
N SER A 36 3.96 -1.95 -8.91
CA SER A 36 3.22 -1.53 -10.10
C SER A 36 2.30 -0.36 -9.78
N PRO A 37 2.48 0.83 -10.38
CA PRO A 37 1.58 1.96 -10.15
C PRO A 37 0.16 1.74 -10.71
N TRP A 38 -0.07 0.65 -11.45
CA TRP A 38 -1.37 0.30 -12.02
C TRP A 38 -2.10 -0.81 -11.26
N ASN A 39 -1.36 -1.66 -10.52
CA ASN A 39 -1.95 -2.78 -9.78
C ASN A 39 -1.71 -2.69 -8.27
N CYS A 40 -1.24 -1.56 -7.75
CA CYS A 40 -1.09 -1.33 -6.31
C CYS A 40 -2.45 -1.06 -5.64
N ILE A 41 -2.43 -0.87 -4.31
CA ILE A 41 -3.66 -0.59 -3.54
C ILE A 41 -4.33 0.69 -4.02
N LEU A 42 -3.59 1.79 -4.13
CA LEU A 42 -4.18 3.10 -4.47
C LEU A 42 -4.76 3.11 -5.88
N SER A 43 -4.14 2.42 -6.84
CA SER A 43 -4.70 2.35 -8.20
C SER A 43 -5.92 1.44 -8.31
N GLN A 44 -6.06 0.43 -7.44
CA GLN A 44 -7.26 -0.40 -7.42
C GLN A 44 -8.44 0.27 -6.70
N VAL A 45 -8.18 1.16 -5.72
CA VAL A 45 -9.23 1.89 -4.99
C VAL A 45 -9.62 3.20 -5.67
N TYR A 46 -8.64 3.94 -6.21
CA TYR A 46 -8.83 5.29 -6.75
C TYR A 46 -8.58 5.39 -8.26
N ASP A 47 -8.51 4.26 -8.97
CA ASP A 47 -8.17 4.13 -10.40
C ASP A 47 -6.77 4.66 -10.79
N SER A 48 -6.02 5.24 -9.87
CA SER A 48 -4.68 5.77 -10.08
C SER A 48 -3.93 5.95 -8.77
N TYR A 49 -2.64 5.61 -8.77
CA TYR A 49 -1.75 5.88 -7.64
C TYR A 49 -1.73 7.37 -7.26
N SER A 50 -1.54 8.26 -8.25
CA SER A 50 -1.45 9.70 -7.99
C SER A 50 -2.76 10.29 -7.46
N LEU A 51 -3.91 9.81 -7.97
CA LEU A 51 -5.21 10.25 -7.47
C LEU A 51 -5.41 9.81 -6.02
N GLY A 52 -5.06 8.55 -5.69
CA GLY A 52 -5.14 8.07 -4.31
C GLY A 52 -4.24 8.86 -3.36
N MET A 53 -3.04 9.25 -3.79
CA MET A 53 -2.16 10.11 -2.99
C MET A 53 -2.77 11.49 -2.73
N ASP A 54 -3.35 12.12 -3.77
CA ASP A 54 -3.98 13.44 -3.69
C ASP A 54 -5.24 13.41 -2.80
N GLU A 55 -6.12 12.43 -2.99
CA GLU A 55 -7.36 12.27 -2.21
C GLU A 55 -7.08 11.99 -0.73
N LEU A 56 -6.05 11.19 -0.42
CA LEU A 56 -5.62 10.91 0.95
C LEU A 56 -4.76 12.04 1.57
N GLY A 57 -4.36 13.03 0.78
CA GLY A 57 -3.51 14.14 1.24
C GLY A 57 -2.13 13.70 1.72
N ILE A 58 -1.56 12.65 1.12
CA ILE A 58 -0.27 12.07 1.51
C ILE A 58 0.82 12.35 0.47
N SER A 59 2.07 12.41 0.93
CA SER A 59 3.23 12.75 0.10
C SER A 59 4.33 11.69 0.17
N GLU A 60 4.95 11.37 -0.97
CA GLU A 60 6.19 10.59 -1.01
C GLU A 60 7.39 11.38 -0.45
N ALA A 61 7.45 12.69 -0.69
CA ALA A 61 8.59 13.53 -0.35
C ALA A 61 8.84 13.61 1.16
N ASP A 62 7.77 13.50 1.95
CA ASP A 62 7.82 13.53 3.41
C ASP A 62 7.87 12.11 4.03
N GLY A 63 7.99 11.08 3.20
CA GLY A 63 8.05 9.67 3.63
C GLY A 63 6.73 9.11 4.14
N GLN A 64 5.61 9.85 4.04
CA GLN A 64 4.31 9.38 4.52
C GLN A 64 3.83 8.16 3.74
N ALA A 65 3.96 8.18 2.41
CA ALA A 65 3.62 7.03 1.56
C ALA A 65 4.36 5.76 1.98
N ALA A 66 5.64 5.89 2.33
CA ALA A 66 6.44 4.79 2.83
C ALA A 66 5.93 4.31 4.20
N ASN A 67 5.72 5.21 5.15
CA ASN A 67 5.26 4.87 6.50
C ASN A 67 3.85 4.24 6.52
N LEU A 68 3.01 4.56 5.54
CA LEU A 68 1.69 3.97 5.31
C LEU A 68 1.73 2.73 4.42
N GLY A 69 2.91 2.30 3.97
CA GLY A 69 3.09 1.09 3.18
C GLY A 69 2.59 1.18 1.74
N PHE A 70 2.35 2.38 1.19
CA PHE A 70 1.95 2.57 -0.21
C PHE A 70 3.13 2.61 -1.18
N PHE A 71 4.36 2.67 -0.65
CA PHE A 71 5.59 2.80 -1.41
C PHE A 71 6.76 2.19 -0.63
N GLU A 72 7.76 1.65 -1.32
CA GLU A 72 9.02 1.21 -0.71
C GLU A 72 10.18 2.12 -1.16
N PRO A 73 10.83 2.86 -0.25
CA PRO A 73 11.97 3.69 -0.60
C PRO A 73 13.22 2.84 -0.81
N GLY A 74 13.98 3.11 -1.88
CA GLY A 74 15.27 2.43 -2.08
C GLY A 74 15.99 2.91 -3.33
N ASN A 75 17.32 2.84 -3.30
CA ASN A 75 18.20 3.16 -4.42
C ASN A 75 18.92 1.92 -4.98
N ASP A 76 18.88 0.81 -4.25
CA ASP A 76 19.43 -0.47 -4.66
C ASP A 76 18.31 -1.32 -5.28
N PRO A 77 18.39 -1.67 -6.58
CA PRO A 77 17.31 -2.37 -7.27
C PRO A 77 16.95 -3.74 -6.67
N GLU A 78 17.92 -4.49 -6.13
CA GLU A 78 17.66 -5.83 -5.59
C GLU A 78 16.94 -5.74 -4.23
N ILE A 79 17.41 -4.85 -3.36
CA ILE A 79 16.77 -4.61 -2.06
C ILE A 79 15.38 -3.99 -2.25
N TYR A 80 15.25 -3.08 -3.22
CA TYR A 80 14.00 -2.42 -3.57
C TYR A 80 12.93 -3.44 -3.99
N MET A 81 13.25 -4.34 -4.92
CA MET A 81 12.29 -5.37 -5.36
C MET A 81 11.89 -6.32 -4.22
N LEU A 82 12.84 -6.76 -3.39
CA LEU A 82 12.54 -7.60 -2.23
C LEU A 82 11.65 -6.87 -1.21
N GLY A 83 11.82 -5.55 -1.07
CA GLY A 83 10.99 -4.74 -0.21
C GLY A 83 9.53 -4.71 -0.69
N TYR A 84 9.29 -4.51 -1.99
CA TYR A 84 7.94 -4.57 -2.56
C TYR A 84 7.28 -5.94 -2.44
N GLU A 85 8.03 -7.03 -2.59
CA GLU A 85 7.50 -8.38 -2.39
C GLU A 85 6.96 -8.53 -0.97
N LYS A 86 7.77 -8.17 0.04
CA LYS A 86 7.36 -8.23 1.45
C LYS A 86 6.22 -7.26 1.77
N LEU A 87 6.22 -6.07 1.19
CA LEU A 87 5.13 -5.11 1.36
C LEU A 87 3.82 -5.65 0.78
N THR A 88 3.89 -6.29 -0.40
CA THR A 88 2.74 -6.92 -1.07
C THR A 88 2.19 -8.08 -0.24
N GLU A 89 3.06 -8.91 0.35
CA GLU A 89 2.66 -9.97 1.29
C GLU A 89 1.94 -9.39 2.51
N ALA A 90 2.49 -8.32 3.11
CA ALA A 90 1.90 -7.66 4.27
C ALA A 90 0.51 -7.08 3.97
N TRP A 91 0.34 -6.40 2.83
CA TRP A 91 -0.98 -5.91 2.41
C TRP A 91 -1.96 -7.04 2.11
N THR A 92 -1.50 -8.11 1.45
CA THR A 92 -2.33 -9.29 1.20
C THR A 92 -2.85 -9.88 2.52
N ALA A 93 -2.01 -9.93 3.56
CA ALA A 93 -2.43 -10.37 4.88
C ALA A 93 -3.48 -9.42 5.50
N GLU A 94 -3.28 -8.11 5.42
CA GLU A 94 -4.23 -7.11 5.96
C GLU A 94 -5.59 -7.13 5.25
N ILE A 95 -5.61 -7.33 3.92
CA ILE A 95 -6.84 -7.47 3.14
C ILE A 95 -7.59 -8.75 3.55
N ASN A 96 -6.88 -9.87 3.64
CA ASN A 96 -7.48 -11.13 4.06
C ASN A 96 -8.01 -11.08 5.49
N LYS A 97 -7.38 -10.33 6.41
CA LYS A 97 -7.90 -10.13 7.76
C LYS A 97 -9.22 -9.37 7.77
N ARG A 98 -9.42 -8.41 6.85
CA ARG A 98 -10.64 -7.58 6.77
C ARG A 98 -11.82 -8.29 6.11
N ARG A 99 -11.54 -9.26 5.24
CA ARG A 99 -12.57 -10.09 4.56
C ARG A 99 -13.13 -11.23 5.40
N ASN A 100 -12.49 -11.59 6.51
CA ASN A 100 -12.89 -12.69 7.40
C ASN A 100 -13.53 -12.15 8.68
#